data_AF-A0A532UWB8-F1
#
_entry.id   AF-A0A532UWB8-F1
#
_cell.length_a   1.000
_cell.length_b   1.000
_cell.length_c   1.000
_cell.angle_alpha   90.00
_cell.angle_beta   90.00
_cell.angle_gamma   90.00
#
_symmetry.space_group_name_H-M   'P 1'
#
loop_
_entity.id
_entity.type
_entity.pdbx_description
1 polymer ?
#
loop_
_entity_poly.entity_id
_entity_poly.type
_entity_poly.pdbx_seq_one_letter_code
_entity_poly.pdbx_strand_id
1 'polypeptide(L)'
;MNWIPADTTVDAARKEFAILQELGPEVRATMAFEMSDNLRHIVEAGVRHRHPDFDEEKVKLEVLRLMIGDKLYKQMSKEMGRRL
;
A
#
# COMPACT_ATOMS: atom_id res chain seq x y z
N MET A 1 3.34 -7.49 25.50
CA MET A 1 4.00 -6.74 24.40
C MET A 1 3.97 -5.26 24.76
N ASN A 2 5.13 -4.58 24.79
CA ASN A 2 5.14 -3.12 24.83
C ASN A 2 4.93 -2.64 23.39
N TRP A 3 3.83 -1.91 23.12
CA TRP A 3 3.44 -1.51 21.76
C TRP A 3 4.13 -0.23 21.27
N ILE A 4 5.04 0.32 22.07
CA ILE A 4 5.76 1.56 21.81
C ILE A 4 7.15 1.20 21.24
N PRO A 5 7.55 1.75 20.08
CA PRO A 5 8.89 1.57 19.53
C PRO A 5 10.00 1.92 20.53
N ALA A 6 11.16 1.25 20.43
CA ALA A 6 12.26 1.41 21.38
C ALA A 6 12.90 2.82 21.35
N ASP A 7 12.76 3.52 20.23
CA ASP A 7 13.21 4.89 19.99
C ASP A 7 12.15 5.96 20.30
N THR A 8 10.96 5.56 20.77
CA THR A 8 9.86 6.47 21.10
C THR A 8 9.61 6.48 22.61
N THR A 9 9.64 7.66 23.22
CA THR A 9 9.28 7.81 24.63
C THR A 9 7.78 7.60 24.84
N VAL A 10 7.38 7.16 26.03
CA VAL A 10 5.96 6.95 26.36
C VAL A 10 5.14 8.23 26.18
N ASP A 11 5.70 9.39 26.53
CA ASP A 11 5.00 10.66 26.42
C ASP A 11 4.86 11.13 24.96
N ALA A 12 5.84 10.83 24.11
CA ALA A 12 5.74 11.09 22.67
C ALA A 12 4.62 10.25 22.05
N ALA A 13 4.58 8.94 22.32
CA ALA A 13 3.52 8.06 21.84
C ALA A 13 2.14 8.51 22.32
N ARG A 14 2.00 8.88 23.61
CA ARG A 14 0.74 9.41 24.16
C ARG A 14 0.29 10.68 23.44
N LYS A 15 1.22 11.59 23.14
CA LYS A 15 0.89 12.84 22.45
C LYS A 15 0.44 12.59 21.03
N GLU A 16 1.10 11.69 20.32
CA GLU A 16 0.70 11.25 18.98
C GLU A 16 -0.71 10.67 18.97
N PHE A 17 -1.01 9.72 19.86
CA PHE A 17 -2.34 9.12 19.95
C PHE A 17 -3.43 10.14 20.27
N ALA A 18 -3.17 11.10 21.16
CA ALA A 18 -4.12 12.17 21.46
C ALA A 18 -4.42 13.02 20.22
N ILE A 19 -3.39 13.41 19.46
CA ILE A 19 -3.56 14.17 18.21
C ILE A 19 -4.37 13.35 17.19
N LEU A 20 -4.04 12.08 16.99
CA LEU A 20 -4.74 11.21 16.04
C LEU A 20 -6.23 11.02 16.40
N GLN A 21 -6.56 10.98 17.69
CA GLN A 21 -7.94 10.88 18.17
C GLN A 21 -8.74 12.17 17.96
N GLU A 22 -8.08 13.33 17.97
CA GLU A 22 -8.70 14.64 17.72
C GLU A 22 -8.97 14.89 16.23
N LEU A 23 -8.33 14.13 15.32
CA LEU A 23 -8.52 14.31 13.88
C LEU A 23 -9.96 13.97 13.46
N GLY A 24 -10.59 14.86 12.68
CA GLY A 24 -11.90 14.64 12.07
C GLY A 24 -11.88 13.54 10.99
N PRO A 25 -13.06 13.01 10.61
CA PRO A 25 -13.17 11.94 9.61
C PRO A 25 -12.58 12.32 8.25
N GLU A 26 -12.67 13.57 7.84
CA GLU A 26 -12.16 14.08 6.57
C GLU A 26 -10.62 13.97 6.52
N VAL A 27 -9.95 14.45 7.57
CA VAL A 27 -8.48 14.41 7.65
C VAL A 27 -7.99 12.96 7.68
N ARG A 28 -8.66 12.09 8.45
CA ARG A 28 -8.30 10.67 8.50
C ARG A 28 -8.49 9.99 7.14
N ALA A 29 -9.52 10.34 6.38
CA ALA A 29 -9.73 9.81 5.04
C ALA A 29 -8.62 10.26 4.08
N THR A 30 -8.25 11.55 4.11
CA THR A 30 -7.12 12.08 3.33
C THR A 30 -5.83 11.31 3.64
N MET A 31 -5.49 11.16 4.93
CA MET A 31 -4.31 10.39 5.35
C MET A 31 -4.37 8.95 4.85
N ALA A 32 -5.52 8.28 4.90
CA ALA A 32 -5.67 6.92 4.41
C ALA A 32 -5.41 6.80 2.90
N PHE A 33 -5.87 7.78 2.11
CA PHE A 33 -5.58 7.81 0.67
C PHE A 33 -4.10 8.06 0.40
N GLU A 34 -3.47 9.03 1.08
CA GLU A 34 -2.04 9.31 0.95
C GLU A 34 -1.18 8.09 1.32
N MET A 35 -1.52 7.41 2.43
CA MET A 35 -0.86 6.17 2.83
C MET A 35 -1.05 5.06 1.79
N SER A 36 -2.23 4.97 1.16
CA SER A 36 -2.50 3.99 0.12
C SER A 36 -1.64 4.24 -1.13
N ASP A 37 -1.46 5.50 -1.52
CA ASP A 37 -0.60 5.89 -2.64
C ASP A 37 0.88 5.58 -2.34
N ASN A 38 1.35 5.94 -1.14
CA ASN A 38 2.69 5.59 -0.69
C ASN A 38 2.95 4.08 -0.72
N LEU A 39 1.98 3.28 -0.29
CA LEU A 39 2.09 1.83 -0.34
C LEU A 39 2.21 1.31 -1.79
N ARG A 40 1.44 1.87 -2.73
CA ARG A 40 1.55 1.52 -4.16
C ARG A 40 2.94 1.82 -4.70
N HIS A 41 3.51 2.98 -4.38
CA HIS A 41 4.86 3.35 -4.79
C HIS A 41 5.93 2.42 -4.22
N ILE A 42 5.80 2.02 -2.94
CA ILE A 42 6.73 1.06 -2.31
C ILE A 42 6.65 -0.31 -3.00
N VAL A 43 5.43 -0.79 -3.29
CA VAL A 43 5.23 -2.07 -4.00
C VAL A 43 5.86 -2.01 -5.40
N GLU A 44 5.60 -0.93 -6.14
CA GLU A 44 6.14 -0.70 -7.48
C GLU A 44 7.68 -0.65 -7.48
N ALA A 45 8.28 0.08 -6.54
CA ALA A 45 9.74 0.10 -6.35
C ALA A 45 10.29 -1.29 -6.03
N GLY A 46 9.61 -2.05 -5.17
CA GLY A 46 9.98 -3.43 -4.86
C GLY A 46 9.89 -4.37 -6.07
N VAL A 47 8.89 -4.21 -6.93
CA VAL A 47 8.77 -4.96 -8.18
C VAL A 47 9.95 -4.65 -9.11
N ARG A 48 10.24 -3.35 -9.36
CA ARG A 48 11.39 -2.96 -10.20
C ARG A 48 12.71 -3.48 -9.65
N HIS A 49 12.89 -3.45 -8.33
CA HIS A 49 14.10 -3.95 -7.69
C HIS A 49 14.31 -5.46 -7.92
N ARG A 50 13.25 -6.26 -7.88
CA ARG A 50 13.32 -7.72 -8.12
C ARG A 50 13.33 -8.11 -9.59
N HIS A 51 12.82 -7.25 -10.47
CA HIS A 51 12.66 -7.50 -11.89
C HIS A 51 13.24 -6.33 -12.72
N PRO A 52 14.57 -6.15 -12.74
CA PRO A 52 15.21 -5.02 -13.39
C PRO A 52 15.06 -5.02 -14.93
N ASP A 53 14.67 -6.14 -15.53
CA ASP A 53 14.42 -6.34 -16.96
C ASP A 53 12.96 -6.10 -17.37
N PHE A 54 12.06 -5.81 -16.42
CA PHE A 54 10.67 -5.50 -16.73
C PHE A 54 10.53 -4.12 -17.33
N ASP A 55 9.77 -4.04 -18.41
CA ASP A 55 9.22 -2.77 -18.91
C ASP A 55 8.08 -2.27 -18.01
N GLU A 56 7.65 -1.04 -18.25
CA GLU A 56 6.62 -0.38 -17.45
C GLU A 56 5.26 -1.09 -17.46
N GLU A 57 4.90 -1.79 -18.55
CA GLU A 57 3.66 -2.55 -18.58
C GLU A 57 3.74 -3.79 -17.69
N LYS A 58 4.85 -4.53 -17.75
CA LYS A 58 5.09 -5.69 -16.88
C LYS A 58 5.13 -5.28 -15.41
N VAL A 59 5.75 -4.15 -15.08
CA VAL A 59 5.73 -3.60 -13.72
C VAL A 59 4.30 -3.34 -13.26
N LYS A 60 3.48 -2.65 -14.07
CA LYS A 60 2.08 -2.35 -13.73
C LYS A 60 1.25 -3.61 -13.50
N LEU A 61 1.39 -4.61 -14.38
CA LEU A 61 0.67 -5.88 -14.27
C LEU A 61 1.08 -6.65 -13.01
N GLU A 62 2.37 -6.68 -12.69
CA GLU A 62 2.87 -7.36 -11.50
C GLU A 62 2.46 -6.64 -10.21
N VAL A 63 2.49 -5.31 -10.18
CA VAL A 63 1.94 -4.52 -9.06
C VAL A 63 0.45 -4.82 -8.87
N LEU A 64 -0.33 -4.83 -9.96
CA LEU A 64 -1.75 -5.14 -9.90
C LEU A 64 -2.00 -6.56 -9.35
N ARG A 65 -1.23 -7.57 -9.81
CA ARG A 65 -1.28 -8.94 -9.29
C ARG A 65 -1.05 -8.99 -7.78
N LEU A 66 -0.05 -8.27 -7.29
CA LEU A 66 0.26 -8.20 -5.85
C LEU A 66 -0.85 -7.52 -5.05
N MET A 67 -1.47 -6.47 -5.59
CA MET A 67 -2.52 -5.72 -4.92
C MET A 67 -3.84 -6.49 -4.77
N ILE A 68 -4.30 -7.16 -5.83
CA ILE A 68 -5.58 -7.89 -5.82
C ILE A 68 -5.44 -9.37 -5.50
N GLY A 69 -4.22 -9.90 -5.51
CA GLY A 69 -3.90 -11.30 -5.30
C GLY A 69 -4.14 -12.19 -6.53
N ASP A 70 -3.47 -13.34 -6.53
CA ASP A 70 -3.42 -14.24 -7.68
C ASP A 70 -4.78 -14.75 -8.17
N LYS A 71 -5.71 -14.98 -7.24
CA LYS A 71 -7.05 -15.49 -7.57
C LYS A 71 -7.81 -14.48 -8.43
N LEU A 72 -7.88 -13.22 -7.98
CA LEU A 72 -8.58 -12.16 -8.70
C LEU A 72 -7.85 -11.79 -9.99
N TYR A 73 -6.51 -11.75 -9.96
CA TYR A 73 -5.70 -11.47 -11.14
C TYR A 73 -5.92 -12.49 -12.27
N LYS A 74 -5.96 -13.79 -11.94
CA LYS A 74 -6.26 -14.86 -12.91
C LYS A 74 -7.68 -14.76 -13.47
N GLN A 75 -8.67 -14.44 -12.62
CA GLN A 75 -10.06 -14.23 -13.06
C GLN A 75 -10.17 -13.05 -14.03
N MET A 76 -9.56 -11.91 -13.68
CA MET A 76 -9.52 -10.71 -14.52
C MET A 76 -8.85 -10.99 -15.87
N SER A 77 -7.67 -11.62 -15.85
CA SER A 77 -6.92 -11.93 -17.08
C SER A 77 -7.71 -12.87 -18.01
N LYS A 78 -8.40 -13.87 -17.42
CA LYS A 78 -9.28 -14.78 -18.18
C LYS A 78 -10.46 -14.05 -18.81
N GLU A 79 -11.06 -13.10 -18.09
CA GLU A 79 -12.19 -12.32 -18.57
C GLU A 79 -11.77 -11.34 -19.68
N MET A 80 -10.64 -10.66 -19.54
CA MET A 80 -10.07 -9.80 -20.57
C MET A 80 -9.74 -10.57 -21.85
N GLY A 81 -9.16 -11.76 -21.74
CA GLY A 81 -8.86 -12.61 -22.90
C GLY A 81 -10.09 -13.19 -23.60
N ARG A 82 -11.28 -13.16 -22.99
CA ARG A 82 -12.56 -13.56 -23.62
C ARG A 82 -13.24 -12.43 -24.39
N ARG A 83 -12.84 -11.17 -24.15
CA ARG A 83 -13.43 -9.98 -24.75
C ARG A 83 -12.71 -9.52 -26.03
N LEU A 84 -11.62 -10.20 -26.39
CA LEU A 84 -10.86 -10.05 -27.63
C LEU A 84 -11.16 -11.23 -28.56
#